data_AF-A0A1N7CXZ6-F1
#
_entry.id   AF-A0A1N7CXZ6-F1
#
_cell.length_a   1.000
_cell.length_b   1.000
_cell.length_c   1.000
_cell.angle_alpha   90.00
_cell.angle_beta   90.00
_cell.angle_gamma   90.00
#
_symmetry.space_group_name_H-M   'P 1'
#
loop_
_entity.id
_entity.type
_entity.pdbx_description
1 polymer ?
#
loop_
_entity_poly.entity_id
_entity_poly.type
_entity_poly.pdbx_seq_one_letter_code
_entity_poly.pdbx_strand_id
1 'polypeptide(L)'
;MTELNEYECEMLDAMLEAFGIPDSLTRTQLLKLFDGDEATAFAMVQILSWEGLIKESGNHGDYELPEKLILKPKGEKFLKDGGFSRRYQLEQQKPVEVGGTLVKLQQQNMRLQTEKLANQSEISRLEKQINSYRTRQYIWWALIAIALILGYWLGHR
;
A
#
# COMPACT_ATOMS: atom_id res chain seq x y z
N MET A 1 15.03 6.89 -5.21
CA MET A 1 14.33 6.07 -6.20
C MET A 1 12.87 6.42 -6.09
N THR A 2 12.33 7.08 -7.09
CA THR A 2 10.89 7.34 -7.19
C THR A 2 10.24 5.99 -7.45
N GLU A 3 9.25 5.60 -6.65
CA GLU A 3 8.48 4.37 -6.86
C GLU A 3 7.58 4.59 -8.08
N LEU A 4 8.13 4.37 -9.28
CA LEU A 4 7.39 4.46 -10.52
C LEU A 4 6.69 3.14 -10.79
N ASN A 5 5.42 3.20 -11.17
CA ASN A 5 4.69 2.03 -11.64
C ASN A 5 5.02 1.73 -13.13
N GLU A 6 4.55 0.59 -13.64
CA GLU A 6 4.80 0.17 -15.02
C GLU A 6 4.30 1.19 -16.04
N TYR A 7 3.09 1.73 -15.84
CA TYR A 7 2.48 2.73 -16.71
C TYR A 7 3.27 4.05 -16.72
N GLU A 8 3.76 4.51 -15.58
CA GLU A 8 4.60 5.71 -15.47
C GLU A 8 5.94 5.50 -16.18
N CYS A 9 6.51 4.29 -16.12
CA CYS A 9 7.73 3.94 -16.86
C CYS A 9 7.48 3.97 -18.38
N GLU A 10 6.37 3.39 -18.84
CA GLU A 10 5.98 3.41 -20.25
C GLU A 10 5.74 4.84 -20.75
N MET A 11 5.08 5.69 -19.96
CA MET A 11 4.87 7.10 -20.31
C MET A 11 6.19 7.88 -20.40
N LEU A 12 7.12 7.65 -19.48
CA LEU A 12 8.44 8.30 -19.52
C LEU A 12 9.25 7.86 -20.74
N ASP A 13 9.18 6.58 -21.11
CA ASP A 13 9.82 6.06 -22.31
C ASP A 13 9.18 6.65 -23.57
N ALA A 14 7.85 6.68 -23.66
CA ALA A 14 7.13 7.33 -24.76
C ALA A 14 7.46 8.82 -24.88
N MET A 15 7.62 9.52 -23.75
CA MET A 15 8.05 10.91 -23.73
C MET A 15 9.49 11.07 -24.24
N LEU A 16 10.42 10.19 -23.85
CA LEU A 16 11.79 10.19 -24.35
C LEU A 16 11.85 9.89 -25.85
N GLU A 17 11.02 8.98 -26.34
CA GLU A 17 10.87 8.68 -27.77
C GLU A 17 10.31 9.87 -28.55
N ALA A 18 9.39 10.62 -27.95
CA ALA A 18 8.78 11.79 -28.58
C ALA A 18 9.77 12.93 -28.85
N PHE A 19 10.93 12.97 -28.19
CA PHE A 19 11.98 13.94 -28.52
C PHE A 19 12.50 13.75 -29.95
N GLY A 20 12.49 12.53 -30.51
CA GLY A 20 12.76 12.26 -31.92
C GLY A 20 13.88 13.11 -32.55
N ILE A 21 13.64 13.60 -33.78
CA ILE A 21 14.47 14.60 -34.45
C ILE A 21 13.53 15.78 -34.77
N PRO A 22 13.72 16.99 -34.23
CA PRO A 22 14.85 17.50 -33.45
C PRO A 22 14.79 17.10 -31.97
N ASP A 23 15.95 16.87 -31.32
CA ASP A 23 16.17 16.49 -29.89
C ASP A 23 15.60 17.49 -28.84
N SER A 24 14.45 18.08 -29.11
CA SER A 24 13.80 19.07 -28.28
C SER A 24 12.29 19.03 -28.41
N LEU A 25 11.62 19.17 -27.28
CA LEU A 25 10.17 19.29 -27.19
C LEU A 25 9.80 20.69 -26.70
N THR A 26 8.85 21.32 -27.37
CA THR A 26 8.24 22.57 -26.90
C THR A 26 7.09 22.28 -25.94
N ARG A 27 6.72 23.23 -25.08
CA ARG A 27 5.55 23.12 -24.19
C ARG A 27 4.28 22.65 -24.91
N THR A 28 4.01 23.19 -26.10
CA THR A 28 2.83 22.81 -26.89
C THR A 28 2.87 21.36 -27.37
N GLN A 29 4.04 20.86 -27.75
CA GLN A 29 4.21 19.44 -28.13
C GLN A 29 4.09 18.53 -26.92
N LEU A 30 4.65 18.95 -25.79
CA LEU A 30 4.52 18.24 -24.53
C LEU A 30 3.05 18.13 -24.12
N LEU A 31 2.32 19.24 -24.07
CA LEU A 31 0.89 19.22 -23.74
C LEU A 31 0.07 18.33 -24.69
N LYS A 32 0.43 18.26 -25.97
CA LYS A 32 -0.23 17.34 -26.92
C LYS A 32 0.03 15.86 -26.61
N LEU A 33 1.20 15.51 -26.07
CA LEU A 33 1.50 14.13 -25.66
C LEU A 33 0.68 13.70 -24.44
N PHE A 34 0.28 14.66 -23.60
CA PHE A 34 -0.48 14.42 -22.38
C PHE A 34 -1.95 14.85 -22.50
N ASP A 35 -2.48 14.99 -23.72
CA ASP A 35 -3.89 15.40 -23.97
C ASP A 35 -4.33 16.68 -23.23
N GLY A 36 -3.40 17.61 -23.00
CA GLY A 36 -3.63 18.85 -22.26
C GLY A 36 -3.50 18.75 -20.74
N ASP A 37 -3.18 17.57 -20.19
CA ASP A 37 -2.90 17.40 -18.76
C ASP A 37 -1.52 17.94 -18.38
N GLU A 38 -1.50 19.22 -17.99
CA GLU A 38 -0.31 19.92 -17.56
C GLU A 38 0.30 19.35 -16.26
N ALA A 39 -0.53 18.85 -15.34
CA ALA A 39 -0.06 18.34 -14.06
C ALA A 39 0.74 17.04 -14.23
N THR A 40 0.19 16.10 -15.01
CA THR A 40 0.87 14.85 -15.34
C THR A 40 2.13 15.11 -16.16
N ALA A 41 2.05 15.99 -17.16
CA ALA A 41 3.20 16.36 -17.96
C ALA A 41 4.34 16.97 -17.11
N PHE A 42 4.00 17.85 -16.16
CA PHE A 42 4.97 18.46 -15.26
C PHE A 42 5.63 17.42 -14.36
N ALA A 43 4.87 16.49 -13.78
CA ALA A 43 5.42 15.41 -12.96
C ALA A 43 6.44 14.57 -13.74
N MET A 44 6.14 14.20 -14.98
CA MET A 44 7.05 13.43 -15.84
C MET A 44 8.31 14.21 -16.21
N VAL A 45 8.18 15.50 -16.52
CA VAL A 45 9.32 16.39 -16.77
C VAL A 45 10.25 16.46 -15.56
N GLN A 46 9.71 16.62 -14.36
CA GLN A 46 10.50 16.66 -13.13
C GLN A 46 11.28 15.37 -12.91
N ILE A 47 10.66 14.21 -13.15
CA ILE A 47 11.33 12.91 -13.05
C ILE A 47 12.52 12.82 -14.03
N LEU A 48 12.31 13.18 -15.30
CA LEU A 48 13.37 13.17 -16.31
C LEU A 48 14.48 14.20 -16.01
N SER A 49 14.13 15.33 -15.41
CA SER A 49 15.06 16.38 -15.00
C SER A 49 15.94 15.91 -13.85
N TRP A 50 15.35 15.29 -12.81
CA TRP A 50 16.06 14.68 -11.68
C TRP A 50 17.00 13.55 -12.10
N GLU A 51 16.58 12.70 -13.04
CA GLU A 51 17.42 11.65 -13.62
C GLU A 51 18.51 12.21 -14.55
N GLY A 52 18.44 13.51 -14.85
CA GLY A 52 19.40 14.23 -15.69
C GLY A 52 19.37 13.80 -17.15
N LEU A 53 18.22 13.31 -17.63
CA LEU A 53 18.02 12.84 -19.00
C LEU A 53 17.67 14.00 -19.94
N ILE A 54 17.08 15.07 -19.41
CA ILE A 54 16.70 16.28 -20.15
C ILE A 54 17.35 17.54 -19.57
N LYS A 55 17.31 18.62 -20.34
CA LYS A 55 17.66 19.99 -19.92
C LYS A 55 16.48 20.90 -20.21
N GLU A 56 16.12 21.71 -19.23
CA GLU A 56 15.11 22.76 -19.37
C GLU A 56 15.75 24.02 -19.98
N SER A 57 15.01 24.70 -20.86
CA SER A 57 15.44 25.91 -21.54
C SER A 57 14.25 26.86 -21.71
N GLY A 58 14.47 28.13 -21.38
CA GLY A 58 13.43 29.16 -21.39
C GLY A 58 13.04 29.60 -19.99
N ASN A 59 12.13 30.55 -19.90
CA ASN A 59 11.64 31.09 -18.63
C ASN A 59 10.35 30.35 -18.24
N HIS A 60 10.26 29.86 -17.01
CA HIS A 60 9.04 29.26 -16.46
C HIS A 60 8.98 29.48 -14.94
N GLY A 61 7.77 29.50 -14.38
CA GLY A 61 7.59 29.48 -12.93
C GLY A 61 7.99 28.15 -12.29
N ASP A 62 8.06 28.13 -10.95
CA ASP A 62 8.45 26.95 -10.16
C ASP A 62 7.51 25.73 -10.35
N TYR A 63 6.28 25.96 -10.83
CA TYR A 63 5.23 24.96 -11.02
C TYR A 63 4.67 24.93 -12.44
N GLU A 64 5.41 25.49 -13.40
CA GLU A 64 4.98 25.58 -14.79
C GLU A 64 5.85 24.69 -15.69
N LEU A 65 5.26 24.23 -16.79
CA LEU A 65 6.01 23.53 -17.81
C LEU A 65 7.06 24.44 -18.46
N PRO A 66 8.31 23.99 -18.60
CA PRO A 66 9.34 24.72 -19.32
C PRO A 66 8.92 25.00 -20.76
N GLU A 67 9.31 26.17 -21.31
CA GLU A 67 9.02 26.53 -22.69
C GLU A 67 9.59 25.52 -23.69
N LYS A 68 10.79 25.02 -23.39
CA LYS A 68 11.50 24.05 -24.21
C LYS A 68 12.29 23.07 -23.35
N LEU A 69 12.23 21.81 -23.73
CA LEU A 69 13.05 20.73 -23.21
C LEU A 69 14.04 20.31 -24.29
N ILE A 70 15.24 19.94 -23.88
CA ILE A 70 16.29 19.43 -24.75
C ILE A 70 16.72 18.07 -24.23
N LEU A 71 16.72 17.06 -25.09
CA LEU A 71 17.20 15.73 -24.75
C LEU A 71 18.73 15.77 -24.59
N LYS A 72 19.24 15.25 -23.47
CA LYS A 72 20.69 15.09 -23.30
C LYS A 72 21.15 13.79 -23.96
N PRO A 73 22.42 13.69 -24.38
CA PRO A 73 22.99 12.42 -24.87
C PRO A 73 22.85 11.25 -23.88
N LYS A 74 22.76 11.55 -22.58
CA LYS A 74 22.47 10.56 -21.53
C LYS A 74 21.07 9.95 -21.69
N GLY A 75 20.06 10.77 -22.01
CA GLY A 75 18.69 10.33 -22.27
C GLY A 75 18.60 9.41 -23.49
N GLU A 76 19.27 9.77 -24.58
CA GLU A 76 19.31 8.94 -25.79
C GLU A 76 19.96 7.57 -25.54
N LYS A 77 21.09 7.54 -24.81
CA LYS A 77 21.74 6.28 -24.41
C LYS A 77 20.85 5.45 -23.50
N PHE A 78 20.21 6.09 -22.52
CA PHE A 78 19.31 5.43 -21.58
C PHE A 78 18.13 4.76 -22.29
N LEU A 79 17.54 5.44 -23.27
CA LEU A 79 16.47 4.88 -24.09
C LEU A 79 16.97 3.68 -24.93
N LYS A 80 18.16 3.79 -25.55
CA LYS A 80 18.79 2.67 -26.30
C LYS A 80 19.09 1.45 -25.42
N ASP A 81 19.37 1.67 -24.15
CA ASP A 81 19.61 0.59 -23.19
C ASP A 81 18.31 -0.10 -22.74
N GLY A 82 17.14 0.43 -23.12
CA GLY A 82 15.80 -0.13 -22.83
C GLY A 82 14.95 0.70 -21.86
N GLY A 83 15.40 1.92 -21.52
CA GLY A 83 14.56 2.90 -20.85
C GLY A 83 14.17 2.58 -19.41
N PHE A 84 13.14 3.26 -18.94
CA PHE A 84 12.52 3.06 -17.63
C PHE A 84 11.86 1.69 -17.54
N SER A 85 11.26 1.20 -18.61
CA SER A 85 10.59 -0.10 -18.67
C SER A 85 11.57 -1.26 -18.40
N ARG A 86 12.75 -1.26 -19.03
CA ARG A 86 13.77 -2.29 -18.74
C ARG A 86 14.34 -2.16 -17.33
N ARG A 87 14.54 -0.93 -16.85
CA ARG A 87 15.01 -0.68 -15.48
C ARG A 87 14.02 -1.25 -14.47
N TYR A 88 12.73 -1.01 -14.68
CA TYR A 88 11.63 -1.54 -13.88
C TYR A 88 11.59 -3.07 -13.90
N GLN A 89 11.69 -3.69 -15.08
CA GLN A 89 11.77 -5.15 -15.20
C GLN A 89 12.98 -5.73 -14.47
N LEU A 90 14.15 -5.10 -14.56
CA LEU A 90 15.35 -5.52 -13.82
C LEU A 90 15.17 -5.37 -12.31
N GLU A 91 14.45 -4.34 -11.85
CA GLU A 91 14.12 -4.16 -10.43
C GLU A 91 13.11 -5.21 -9.93
N GLN A 92 12.15 -5.62 -10.76
CA GLN A 92 11.27 -6.75 -10.45
C GLN A 92 12.00 -8.11 -10.48
N GLN A 93 12.98 -8.27 -11.37
CA GLN A 93 13.77 -9.49 -11.52
C GLN A 93 14.89 -9.60 -10.50
N LYS A 94 15.32 -8.49 -9.88
CA LYS A 94 16.16 -8.58 -8.69
C LYS A 94 15.40 -9.45 -7.71
N PRO A 95 15.98 -10.59 -7.25
CA PRO A 95 15.35 -11.35 -6.20
C PRO A 95 15.20 -10.39 -5.03
N VAL A 96 13.96 -9.95 -4.78
CA VAL A 96 13.57 -9.37 -3.48
C VAL A 96 14.25 -10.28 -2.48
N GLU A 97 15.09 -9.77 -1.58
CA GLU A 97 15.77 -10.60 -0.60
C GLU A 97 14.71 -11.37 0.21
N VAL A 98 14.33 -12.55 -0.28
CA VAL A 98 13.12 -13.26 0.13
C VAL A 98 13.29 -13.73 1.59
N GLY A 99 14.52 -13.76 2.08
CA GLY A 99 14.84 -13.97 3.49
C GLY A 99 14.16 -12.97 4.42
N GLY A 100 14.13 -11.69 4.11
CA GLY A 100 13.54 -10.68 5.00
C GLY A 100 12.01 -10.74 5.05
N THR A 101 11.37 -10.88 3.90
CA THR A 101 9.90 -10.85 3.78
C THR A 101 9.26 -12.17 4.19
N LEU A 102 9.84 -13.33 3.83
CA LEU A 102 9.34 -14.62 4.35
C LEU A 102 9.54 -14.74 5.86
N VAL A 103 10.65 -14.26 6.41
CA VAL A 103 10.86 -14.26 7.87
C VAL A 103 9.84 -13.34 8.55
N LYS A 104 9.55 -12.15 8.00
CA LYS A 104 8.50 -11.27 8.54
C LYS A 104 7.12 -11.92 8.47
N LEU A 105 6.77 -12.57 7.35
CA LEU A 105 5.49 -13.28 7.20
C LEU A 105 5.39 -14.49 8.11
N GLN A 106 6.46 -15.25 8.28
CA GLN A 106 6.53 -16.38 9.22
C GLN A 106 6.41 -15.90 10.67
N GLN A 107 7.08 -14.80 11.01
CA GLN A 107 7.00 -14.17 12.33
C GLN A 107 5.59 -13.65 12.61
N GLN A 108 4.92 -13.02 11.62
CA GLN A 108 3.53 -12.60 11.74
C GLN A 108 2.58 -13.78 11.91
N ASN A 109 2.77 -14.87 11.16
CA ASN A 109 1.97 -16.09 11.32
C ASN A 109 2.11 -16.71 12.71
N MET A 110 3.34 -16.77 13.26
CA MET A 110 3.57 -17.26 14.62
C MET A 110 2.90 -16.37 15.67
N ARG A 111 3.01 -15.03 15.54
CA ARG A 111 2.33 -14.08 16.43
C ARG A 111 0.82 -14.27 16.40
N LEU A 112 0.21 -14.35 15.21
CA LEU A 112 -1.22 -14.55 15.05
C LEU A 112 -1.69 -15.90 15.63
N GLN A 113 -0.91 -16.97 15.49
CA GLN A 113 -1.23 -18.24 16.14
C GLN A 113 -1.18 -18.13 17.66
N THR A 114 -0.22 -17.40 18.20
CA THR A 114 -0.04 -17.21 19.64
C THR A 114 -1.19 -16.38 20.22
N GLU A 115 -1.58 -15.31 19.54
CA GLU A 115 -2.75 -14.49 19.88
C GLU A 115 -4.05 -15.29 19.81
N LYS A 116 -4.23 -16.15 18.79
CA LYS A 116 -5.38 -17.05 18.72
C LYS A 116 -5.44 -18.01 19.89
N LEU A 117 -4.32 -18.62 20.27
CA LEU A 117 -4.25 -19.52 21.44
C LEU A 117 -4.55 -18.77 22.74
N ALA A 118 -4.01 -17.56 22.90
CA ALA A 118 -4.29 -16.71 24.06
C ALA A 118 -5.79 -16.37 24.14
N ASN A 119 -6.38 -15.91 23.05
CA ASN A 119 -7.81 -15.58 22.99
C ASN A 119 -8.70 -16.80 23.24
N GLN A 120 -8.37 -17.98 22.68
CA GLN A 120 -9.09 -19.22 22.96
C GLN A 120 -9.01 -19.60 24.45
N SER A 121 -7.84 -19.43 25.07
CA SER A 121 -7.68 -19.70 26.50
C SER A 121 -8.51 -18.74 27.34
N GLU A 122 -8.58 -17.47 26.97
CA GLU A 122 -9.37 -16.45 27.64
C GLU A 122 -10.88 -16.71 27.49
N ILE A 123 -11.35 -17.05 26.29
CA ILE A 123 -12.72 -17.47 26.04
C ILE A 123 -13.07 -18.66 26.93
N SER A 124 -12.23 -19.70 26.98
CA SER A 124 -12.49 -20.88 27.81
C SER A 124 -12.54 -20.54 29.31
N ARG A 125 -11.75 -19.56 29.75
CA ARG A 125 -11.74 -19.08 31.13
C ARG A 125 -13.02 -18.31 31.46
N LEU A 126 -13.45 -17.43 30.56
CA LEU A 126 -14.69 -16.66 30.69
C LEU A 126 -15.92 -17.58 30.69
N GLU A 127 -15.96 -18.58 29.82
CA GLU A 127 -17.03 -19.60 29.79
C GLU A 127 -17.12 -20.36 31.11
N LYS A 128 -15.99 -20.79 31.68
CA LYS A 128 -15.97 -21.45 33.00
C LYS A 128 -16.50 -20.53 34.10
N GLN A 129 -16.13 -19.24 34.07
CA GLN A 129 -16.65 -18.27 35.02
C GLN A 129 -18.16 -18.11 34.87
N ILE A 130 -18.66 -17.90 33.65
CA ILE A 130 -20.10 -17.79 33.35
C ILE A 130 -20.84 -19.03 33.85
N ASN A 131 -20.33 -20.23 33.58
CA ASN A 131 -20.97 -21.46 34.01
C ASN A 131 -20.99 -21.59 35.54
N SER A 132 -19.95 -21.14 36.22
CA SER A 132 -19.89 -21.13 37.69
C SER A 132 -20.90 -20.15 38.32
N TYR A 133 -21.08 -18.96 37.72
CA TYR A 133 -22.10 -18.01 38.14
C TYR A 133 -23.51 -18.54 37.89
N ARG A 134 -23.75 -19.14 36.72
CA ARG A 134 -25.03 -19.74 36.36
C ARG A 134 -25.41 -20.88 37.32
N THR A 135 -24.46 -21.73 37.66
CA THR A 135 -24.67 -22.84 38.61
C THR A 135 -25.05 -22.31 39.99
N ARG A 136 -24.36 -21.29 40.50
CA ARG A 136 -24.70 -20.64 41.77
C ARG A 136 -26.09 -20.02 41.76
N GLN A 137 -26.47 -19.35 40.66
CA GLN A 137 -27.81 -18.80 40.51
C GLN A 137 -28.89 -19.89 40.53
N TYR A 138 -28.69 -21.01 39.82
CA TYR A 138 -29.64 -22.13 39.87
C TYR A 138 -29.79 -22.72 41.27
N ILE A 139 -28.68 -22.87 42.01
CA ILE A 139 -28.74 -23.34 43.41
C ILE A 139 -29.55 -22.37 44.27
N TRP A 140 -29.35 -21.06 44.13
CA TRP A 140 -30.13 -20.05 44.86
C TRP A 140 -31.62 -20.09 44.50
N TRP A 141 -31.96 -20.18 43.21
CA TRP A 141 -33.35 -20.32 42.77
C TRP A 141 -34.00 -21.60 43.30
N ALA A 142 -33.27 -22.72 43.32
CA ALA A 142 -33.75 -23.98 43.88
C ALA A 142 -34.02 -23.85 45.39
N LEU A 143 -33.13 -23.21 46.15
CA LEU A 143 -33.34 -22.97 47.59
C LEU A 143 -34.56 -22.09 47.86
N ILE A 144 -34.76 -21.02 47.07
CA ILE A 144 -35.94 -20.14 47.18
C ILE A 144 -37.21 -20.94 46.88
N ALA A 145 -37.22 -21.75 45.83
CA ALA A 145 -38.37 -22.57 45.47
C ALA A 145 -38.73 -23.56 46.59
N ILE A 146 -37.73 -24.24 47.18
CA ILE A 146 -37.93 -25.15 48.31
C ILE A 146 -38.49 -24.40 49.54
N ALA A 147 -37.93 -23.22 49.86
CA ALA A 147 -38.40 -22.41 50.98
C ALA A 147 -39.85 -21.95 50.81
N LEU A 148 -40.26 -21.57 49.58
CA LEU A 148 -41.64 -21.22 49.27
C LEU A 148 -42.60 -22.41 49.44
N ILE A 149 -42.21 -23.60 48.97
CA ILE A 149 -43.01 -24.83 49.12
C ILE A 149 -43.20 -25.15 50.61
N LEU A 150 -42.13 -25.11 51.41
CA LEU A 150 -42.19 -25.38 52.85
C LEU A 150 -43.02 -24.32 53.59
N GLY A 151 -42.83 -23.03 53.26
CA GLY A 151 -43.58 -21.93 53.86
C GLY A 151 -45.07 -22.02 53.57
N TYR A 152 -45.45 -22.38 52.35
CA TYR A 152 -46.85 -22.62 51.99
C TYR A 152 -47.46 -23.78 52.80
N TRP A 153 -46.71 -24.87 52.96
CA TRP A 153 -47.18 -26.05 53.70
C TRP A 153 -47.35 -25.79 55.21
N LEU A 154 -46.44 -25.01 55.81
CA LEU A 154 -46.52 -24.61 57.22
C LEU A 154 -47.59 -23.55 57.49
N GLY A 155 -47.83 -22.63 56.54
CA GLY A 155 -48.82 -21.56 56.70
C GLY A 155 -50.28 -21.98 56.43
N HIS A 156 -50.50 -23.11 55.77
CA HIS A 156 -51.85 -23.64 55.48
C HIS A 156 -52.35 -24.63 56.56
N ARG A 157 -51.58 -24.85 57.63
CA ARG A 157 -51.95 -25.74 58.74
C ARG A 157 -52.32 -24.93 59.98
#